data_AF-A0A971YX70-F1
#
_entry.id   AF-A0A971YX70-F1
#
_cell.length_a   1.000
_cell.length_b   1.000
_cell.length_c   1.000
_cell.angle_alpha   90.00
_cell.angle_beta   90.00
_cell.angle_gamma   90.00
#
_symmetry.space_group_name_H-M   'P 1'
#
loop_
_entity.id
_entity.type
_entity.pdbx_description
1 polymer ?
#
loop_
_entity_poly.entity_id
_entity_poly.type
_entity_poly.pdbx_seq_one_letter_code
_entity_poly.pdbx_strand_id
1 'polypeptide(L)'
;MVTEIAPQTLSLIGNQHISDYQKLKVRLEKAFQLFITIAATELYPLIIAVDDLQWADNASWRIISSIADPLLPHNIYVILAYRNNTVGYRNKVNSLLQTLDLGRALTVNLERLTLDAVRTLLTEVFAGQLQDTDKLLWLTYRKTAGNPLYLKQMLNLLLQNRGIYYPGQWAAERNCLS
;
A
#
# COMPACT_ATOMS: atom_id res chain seq x y z
N MET A 1 -12.62 9.17 25.54
CA MET A 1 -11.92 8.08 24.83
C MET A 1 -10.59 7.67 25.49
N VAL A 2 -9.53 8.50 25.59
CA VAL A 2 -8.32 8.09 26.36
C VAL A 2 -8.60 8.02 27.88
N THR A 3 -9.46 8.90 28.39
CA THR A 3 -9.87 8.95 29.80
C THR A 3 -10.84 7.84 30.23
N GLU A 4 -11.48 7.14 29.29
CA GLU A 4 -12.33 5.97 29.59
C GLU A 4 -11.52 4.69 29.77
N ILE A 5 -10.33 4.63 29.17
CA ILE A 5 -9.48 3.44 29.16
C ILE A 5 -8.45 3.47 30.30
N ALA A 6 -8.05 4.66 30.75
CA ALA A 6 -7.08 4.81 31.84
C ALA A 6 -7.41 6.05 32.71
N PRO A 7 -8.27 5.92 33.74
CA PRO A 7 -8.70 7.04 34.60
C PRO A 7 -7.55 7.72 35.36
N GLN A 8 -6.39 7.06 35.45
CA GLN A 8 -5.20 7.53 36.15
C GLN A 8 -4.45 8.62 35.36
N THR A 9 -4.78 8.81 34.08
CA THR A 9 -4.19 9.84 33.21
C THR A 9 -4.77 11.24 33.46
N LEU A 10 -5.89 11.36 34.19
CA LEU A 10 -6.54 12.63 34.49
C LEU A 10 -5.69 13.56 35.36
N SER A 11 -4.91 13.00 36.29
CA SER A 11 -4.05 13.79 37.20
C SER A 11 -2.81 14.37 36.51
N LEU A 12 -2.38 13.77 35.40
CA LEU A 12 -1.17 14.16 34.67
C LEU A 12 -1.46 15.20 33.57
N ILE A 13 -2.65 15.18 32.97
CA ILE A 13 -2.98 16.00 31.79
C ILE A 13 -3.75 17.27 32.19
N GLY A 14 -4.29 17.30 33.41
CA GLY A 14 -5.20 18.35 33.85
C GLY A 14 -6.54 18.29 33.11
N ASN A 15 -7.54 19.00 33.63
CA ASN A 15 -8.88 19.04 33.05
C ASN A 15 -8.88 19.94 31.80
N GLN A 16 -8.18 19.53 30.74
CA GLN A 16 -8.22 20.21 29.47
C GLN A 16 -9.58 19.97 28.85
N HIS A 17 -10.47 20.95 28.97
CA HIS A 17 -11.62 21.06 28.10
C HIS A 17 -11.09 21.03 26.66
N ILE A 18 -11.29 19.92 25.95
CA ILE A 18 -11.05 19.83 24.51
C ILE A 18 -12.20 20.61 23.82
N SER A 19 -12.39 21.88 24.18
CA SER A 19 -13.47 22.75 23.68
C SER A 19 -13.27 23.12 22.21
N ASP A 20 -12.08 22.87 21.67
CA ASP A 20 -11.71 23.25 20.31
C ASP A 20 -11.10 22.09 19.50
N TYR A 21 -11.53 20.84 19.75
CA TYR A 21 -11.11 19.67 18.96
C TYR A 21 -11.23 19.89 17.44
N GLN A 22 -12.30 20.57 17.02
CA GLN A 22 -12.54 20.90 15.63
C GLN A 22 -11.53 21.91 15.08
N LYS A 23 -11.14 22.91 15.87
CA LYS A 23 -10.08 23.85 15.46
C LYS A 23 -8.72 23.17 15.39
N LEU A 24 -8.43 22.24 16.31
CA LEU A 24 -7.20 21.47 16.28
C LEU A 24 -7.11 20.59 15.02
N LYS A 25 -8.20 19.91 14.63
CA LYS A 25 -8.28 19.17 13.37
C LYS A 25 -7.95 20.03 12.15
N VAL A 26 -8.60 21.20 12.04
CA VAL A 26 -8.37 22.12 10.92
C VAL A 26 -6.92 22.65 10.92
N ARG A 27 -6.35 22.94 12.09
CA ARG A 27 -4.95 23.36 12.20
C ARG A 27 -3.98 22.25 11.80
N LEU A 28 -4.26 21.00 12.19
CA LEU A 28 -3.47 19.84 11.84
C LEU A 28 -3.50 19.59 10.32
N GLU A 29 -4.70 19.60 9.71
CA GLU A 29 -4.87 19.47 8.26
C GLU A 29 -4.05 20.54 7.51
N LYS A 30 -4.17 21.81 7.89
CA LYS A 30 -3.41 22.91 7.28
C LYS A 30 -1.90 22.80 7.49
N ALA A 31 -1.47 22.43 8.70
CA ALA A 31 -0.05 22.25 9.00
C ALA A 31 0.55 21.11 8.15
N PHE A 32 -0.21 20.02 7.97
CA PHE A 32 0.19 18.90 7.13
C PHE A 32 0.27 19.30 5.66
N GLN A 33 -0.75 19.98 5.12
CA GLN A 33 -0.71 20.51 3.75
C GLN A 33 0.49 21.42 3.52
N LEU A 34 0.76 22.35 4.44
CA LEU A 34 1.90 23.26 4.35
C LEU A 34 3.23 22.50 4.38
N PHE A 35 3.37 21.54 5.29
CA PHE A 35 4.57 20.70 5.39
C PHE A 35 4.85 19.95 4.07
N ILE A 36 3.83 19.30 3.51
CA ILE A 36 3.94 18.58 2.23
C ILE A 36 4.28 19.53 1.08
N THR A 37 3.66 20.72 1.06
CA THR A 37 3.91 21.74 0.03
C THR A 37 5.34 22.27 0.09
N ILE A 38 5.90 22.48 1.28
CA ILE A 38 7.29 22.94 1.44
C ILE A 38 8.29 21.82 1.10
N ALA A 39 7.95 20.57 1.45
CA ALA A 39 8.80 19.42 1.15
C ALA A 39 8.85 19.10 -0.35
N ALA A 40 7.76 19.31 -1.07
CA ALA A 40 7.70 19.14 -2.50
C ALA A 40 8.21 20.40 -3.22
N THR A 41 9.41 20.34 -3.81
CA THR A 41 9.96 21.42 -4.65
C THR A 41 10.11 20.95 -6.10
N GLU A 42 10.24 21.86 -7.06
CA GLU A 42 10.29 21.48 -8.50
C GLU A 42 11.42 20.49 -8.80
N LEU A 43 12.57 20.66 -8.12
CA LEU A 43 13.73 19.78 -8.23
C LEU A 43 13.60 18.48 -7.42
N TYR A 44 12.66 18.42 -6.47
CA TYR A 44 12.45 17.29 -5.57
C TYR A 44 10.95 16.98 -5.46
N PRO A 45 10.37 16.26 -6.44
CA PRO A 45 8.99 15.85 -6.38
C PRO A 45 8.77 14.86 -5.24
N LEU A 46 7.62 14.97 -4.57
CA LEU A 46 7.25 14.15 -3.44
C LEU A 46 6.20 13.11 -3.85
N ILE A 47 6.49 11.84 -3.60
CA ILE A 47 5.54 10.73 -3.79
C ILE A 47 5.03 10.28 -2.43
N ILE A 48 3.71 10.33 -2.24
CA ILE A 48 3.02 9.88 -1.03
C ILE A 48 2.19 8.66 -1.40
N ALA A 49 2.57 7.50 -0.89
CA ALA A 49 1.81 6.26 -1.05
C ALA A 49 0.99 5.96 0.21
N VAL A 50 -0.31 5.80 0.05
CA VAL A 50 -1.24 5.42 1.11
C VAL A 50 -1.82 4.06 0.78
N ASP A 51 -1.53 3.08 1.63
CA ASP A 51 -2.05 1.72 1.50
C ASP A 51 -3.28 1.49 2.38
N ASP A 52 -4.01 0.41 2.09
CA ASP A 52 -5.20 -0.04 2.80
C ASP A 52 -6.28 1.05 2.99
N LEU A 53 -6.53 1.87 1.95
CA LEU A 53 -7.50 2.98 2.01
C LEU A 53 -8.91 2.56 2.46
N GLN A 54 -9.29 1.29 2.22
CA GLN A 54 -10.57 0.75 2.71
C GLN A 54 -10.75 0.85 4.24
N TRP A 55 -9.67 1.01 5.00
CA TRP A 55 -9.70 1.17 6.46
C TRP A 55 -9.68 2.63 6.91
N ALA A 56 -9.42 3.59 6.02
CA ALA A 56 -9.42 5.00 6.37
C ALA A 56 -10.78 5.42 6.95
N ASP A 57 -10.75 6.17 8.05
CA ASP A 57 -11.92 6.86 8.56
C ASP A 57 -12.08 8.23 7.87
N ASN A 58 -13.14 8.96 8.22
CA ASN A 58 -13.39 10.27 7.63
C ASN A 58 -12.31 11.31 7.98
N ALA A 59 -11.64 11.19 9.13
CA ALA A 59 -10.60 12.13 9.53
C ALA A 59 -9.30 11.88 8.73
N SER A 60 -8.89 10.62 8.58
CA SER A 60 -7.79 10.22 7.70
C SER A 60 -8.06 10.63 6.26
N TRP A 61 -9.28 10.37 5.76
CA TRP A 61 -9.63 10.77 4.39
C TRP A 61 -9.55 12.27 4.17
N ARG A 62 -9.98 13.10 5.13
CA ARG A 62 -9.85 14.55 5.02
C ARG A 62 -8.39 14.97 4.83
N ILE A 63 -7.45 14.39 5.58
CA ILE A 63 -6.02 14.68 5.41
C ILE A 63 -5.53 14.20 4.02
N ILE A 64 -5.84 12.96 3.62
CA ILE A 64 -5.43 12.40 2.33
C ILE A 64 -5.98 13.22 1.16
N SER A 65 -7.26 13.54 1.19
CA SER A 65 -7.92 14.35 0.14
C SER A 65 -7.35 15.77 0.08
N SER A 66 -6.96 16.34 1.22
CA SER A 66 -6.37 17.67 1.30
C SER A 66 -5.00 17.79 0.62
N ILE A 67 -4.24 16.68 0.52
CA ILE A 67 -2.94 16.63 -0.18
C ILE A 67 -3.05 16.14 -1.63
N ALA A 68 -4.22 15.62 -2.02
CA ALA A 68 -4.56 15.27 -3.39
C ALA A 68 -5.30 16.41 -4.12
N ASP A 69 -5.37 17.59 -3.50
CA ASP A 69 -6.03 18.77 -4.05
C ASP A 69 -5.32 19.23 -5.34
N PRO A 70 -6.03 19.34 -6.48
CA PRO A 70 -5.46 19.80 -7.76
C PRO A 70 -4.86 21.21 -7.73
N LEU A 71 -5.20 22.01 -6.71
CA LEU A 71 -4.66 23.35 -6.47
C LEU A 71 -3.27 23.33 -5.83
N LEU A 72 -2.80 22.17 -5.33
CA LEU A 72 -1.44 22.02 -4.83
C LEU A 72 -0.41 21.97 -5.97
N PRO A 73 0.87 22.27 -5.67
CA PRO A 73 1.94 22.24 -6.68
C PRO A 73 2.04 20.91 -7.44
N HIS A 74 2.41 20.99 -8.73
CA HIS A 74 2.45 19.86 -9.68
C HIS A 74 3.52 18.78 -9.40
N ASN A 75 4.26 18.91 -8.32
CA ASN A 75 5.36 18.04 -7.92
C ASN A 75 4.99 17.12 -6.75
N ILE A 76 3.72 17.07 -6.36
CA ILE A 76 3.19 16.11 -5.38
C ILE A 76 2.43 15.03 -6.15
N TYR A 77 2.79 13.77 -5.92
CA TYR A 77 2.12 12.60 -6.48
C TYR A 77 1.55 11.75 -5.35
N VAL A 78 0.25 11.45 -5.42
CA VAL A 78 -0.43 10.64 -4.41
C VAL A 78 -0.81 9.29 -5.02
N ILE A 79 -0.32 8.20 -4.44
CA ILE A 79 -0.67 6.83 -4.80
C ILE A 79 -1.61 6.29 -3.74
N LEU A 80 -2.83 5.92 -4.15
CA LEU A 80 -3.84 5.35 -3.26
C LEU A 80 -4.04 3.87 -3.61
N ALA A 81 -3.68 2.99 -2.69
CA ALA A 81 -3.91 1.55 -2.82
C ALA A 81 -5.08 1.11 -1.93
N TYR A 82 -5.95 0.27 -2.50
CA TYR A 82 -7.13 -0.22 -1.79
C TYR A 82 -7.62 -1.56 -2.33
N ARG A 83 -8.36 -2.28 -1.48
CA ARG A 83 -8.98 -3.56 -1.86
C ARG A 83 -10.32 -3.33 -2.53
N ASN A 84 -10.49 -3.94 -3.70
CA ASN A 84 -11.75 -3.95 -4.45
C ASN A 84 -12.48 -5.30 -4.43
N ASN A 85 -12.03 -6.23 -3.59
CA ASN A 85 -12.49 -7.62 -3.59
C ASN A 85 -13.88 -7.85 -2.96
N THR A 86 -14.41 -6.90 -2.18
CA THR A 86 -15.75 -6.97 -1.61
C THR A 86 -16.61 -5.80 -2.07
N VAL A 87 -17.93 -5.98 -2.09
CA VAL A 87 -18.88 -4.89 -2.38
C VAL A 87 -18.74 -3.77 -1.33
N GLY A 88 -18.56 -4.12 -0.05
CA GLY A 88 -18.42 -3.15 1.04
C GLY A 88 -17.20 -2.25 0.89
N TYR A 89 -16.02 -2.82 0.61
CA TYR A 89 -14.80 -2.02 0.41
C TYR A 89 -14.89 -1.14 -0.83
N ARG A 90 -15.40 -1.67 -1.95
CA ARG A 90 -15.61 -0.89 -3.16
C ARG A 90 -16.53 0.30 -2.92
N ASN A 91 -17.70 0.08 -2.30
CA ASN A 91 -18.66 1.15 -2.06
C ASN A 91 -18.08 2.24 -1.15
N LYS A 92 -17.39 1.84 -0.07
CA LYS A 92 -16.72 2.79 0.84
C LYS A 92 -15.69 3.61 0.09
N VAL A 93 -14.73 2.98 -0.59
CA VAL A 93 -13.66 3.70 -1.28
C VAL A 93 -14.21 4.55 -2.42
N ASN A 94 -15.17 4.05 -3.21
CA ASN A 94 -15.79 4.83 -4.29
C ASN A 94 -16.46 6.10 -3.75
N SER A 95 -17.13 6.02 -2.60
CA SER A 95 -17.74 7.21 -1.97
C SER A 95 -16.71 8.24 -1.53
N LEU A 96 -15.52 7.80 -1.09
CA LEU A 96 -14.40 8.67 -0.76
C LEU A 96 -13.83 9.28 -2.04
N LEU A 97 -13.51 8.47 -3.05
CA LEU A 97 -12.91 8.92 -4.30
C LEU A 97 -13.79 9.91 -5.08
N GLN A 98 -15.13 9.83 -4.95
CA GLN A 98 -16.06 10.82 -5.51
C GLN A 98 -15.86 12.24 -4.97
N THR A 99 -15.20 12.41 -3.82
CA THR A 99 -14.88 13.73 -3.26
C THR A 99 -13.59 14.33 -3.85
N LEU A 100 -12.85 13.59 -4.67
CA LEU A 100 -11.66 14.09 -5.36
C LEU A 100 -12.00 14.50 -6.78
N ASP A 101 -11.30 15.51 -7.29
CA ASP A 101 -11.22 15.74 -8.72
C ASP A 101 -10.29 14.70 -9.34
N LEU A 102 -10.88 13.63 -9.87
CA LEU A 102 -10.17 12.54 -10.53
C LEU A 102 -9.74 12.88 -11.97
N GLY A 103 -9.91 14.12 -12.45
CA GLY A 103 -9.55 14.53 -13.80
C GLY A 103 -8.08 14.28 -14.17
N ARG A 104 -7.20 14.12 -13.17
CA ARG A 104 -5.77 13.78 -13.34
C ARG A 104 -5.39 12.39 -12.78
N ALA A 105 -6.34 11.61 -12.30
CA ALA A 105 -6.05 10.35 -11.62
C ALA A 105 -5.89 9.19 -12.62
N LEU A 106 -4.82 8.40 -12.46
CA LEU A 106 -4.66 7.11 -13.13
C LEU A 106 -5.13 5.99 -12.20
N THR A 107 -6.10 5.19 -12.63
CA THR A 107 -6.52 3.99 -11.88
C THR A 107 -5.90 2.75 -12.51
N VAL A 108 -5.18 1.98 -11.70
CA VAL A 108 -4.59 0.69 -12.10
C VAL A 108 -5.29 -0.43 -11.34
N ASN A 109 -5.99 -1.32 -12.06
CA ASN A 109 -6.58 -2.51 -11.46
C ASN A 109 -5.55 -3.65 -11.47
N LEU A 110 -5.16 -4.12 -10.28
CA LEU A 110 -4.23 -5.24 -10.14
C LEU A 110 -5.01 -6.55 -10.14
N GLU A 111 -4.88 -7.29 -11.23
CA GLU A 111 -5.48 -8.61 -11.38
C GLU A 111 -4.53 -9.73 -10.93
N ARG A 112 -5.08 -10.94 -10.80
CA ARG A 112 -4.27 -12.14 -10.60
C ARG A 112 -3.39 -12.36 -11.84
N LEU A 113 -2.19 -12.89 -11.64
CA LEU A 113 -1.30 -13.25 -12.73
C LEU A 113 -1.96 -14.31 -13.61
N THR A 114 -1.85 -14.13 -14.92
CA THR A 114 -2.22 -15.16 -15.90
C THR A 114 -1.21 -16.31 -15.84
N LEU A 115 -1.55 -17.46 -16.44
CA LEU A 115 -0.63 -18.59 -16.53
C LEU A 115 0.68 -18.17 -17.23
N ASP A 116 0.58 -17.39 -18.30
CA ASP A 116 1.74 -16.88 -19.05
C ASP A 116 2.56 -15.87 -18.22
N ALA A 117 1.92 -14.99 -17.46
CA ALA A 117 2.64 -14.08 -16.56
C ALA A 117 3.41 -14.85 -15.47
N VAL A 118 2.83 -15.94 -14.94
CA VAL A 118 3.55 -16.83 -14.00
C VAL A 118 4.70 -17.56 -14.70
N ARG A 119 4.51 -18.02 -15.95
CA ARG A 119 5.58 -18.64 -16.74
C ARG A 119 6.75 -17.67 -16.89
N THR A 120 6.50 -16.45 -17.34
CA THR A 120 7.51 -15.40 -17.51
C THR A 120 8.24 -15.14 -16.19
N LEU A 121 7.49 -14.97 -15.10
CA LEU A 121 8.06 -14.76 -13.76
C LEU A 121 8.98 -15.92 -13.34
N LEU A 122 8.59 -17.17 -13.56
CA LEU A 122 9.43 -18.33 -13.24
C LEU A 122 10.68 -18.38 -14.13
N THR A 123 10.55 -18.11 -15.42
CA THR A 123 11.70 -18.05 -16.33
C THR A 123 12.70 -16.99 -15.90
N GLU A 124 12.23 -15.80 -15.49
CA GLU A 124 13.09 -14.72 -15.00
C GLU A 124 13.75 -15.05 -13.65
N VAL A 125 12.96 -15.51 -12.66
CA VAL A 125 13.46 -15.83 -11.31
C VAL A 125 14.56 -16.89 -11.34
N PHE A 126 14.44 -17.85 -12.24
CA PHE A 126 15.38 -18.97 -12.36
C PHE A 126 16.34 -18.84 -13.56
N ALA A 127 16.40 -17.66 -14.20
CA ALA A 127 17.25 -17.38 -15.37
C ALA A 127 17.16 -18.45 -16.48
N GLY A 128 15.98 -19.06 -16.66
CA GLY A 128 15.76 -20.16 -17.62
C GLY A 128 16.47 -21.48 -17.30
N GLN A 129 17.07 -21.64 -16.11
CA GLN A 129 17.88 -22.82 -15.74
C GLN A 129 17.05 -23.96 -15.14
N LEU A 130 15.73 -23.78 -15.00
CA LEU A 130 14.82 -24.82 -14.54
C LEU A 130 14.70 -25.92 -15.61
N GLN A 131 15.09 -27.15 -15.28
CA GLN A 131 14.96 -28.30 -16.17
C GLN A 131 13.50 -28.59 -16.56
N ASP A 132 12.54 -28.30 -15.68
CA ASP A 132 11.12 -28.55 -15.93
C ASP A 132 10.24 -27.38 -15.43
N THR A 133 10.30 -26.28 -16.19
CA THR A 133 9.53 -25.07 -15.90
C THR A 133 8.02 -25.33 -15.97
N ASP A 134 7.56 -26.24 -16.85
CA ASP A 134 6.13 -26.53 -17.03
C ASP A 134 5.52 -27.23 -15.83
N LYS A 135 6.20 -28.21 -15.22
CA LYS A 135 5.70 -28.85 -13.99
C LYS A 135 5.60 -27.85 -12.84
N LEU A 136 6.63 -27.02 -12.66
CA LEU A 136 6.62 -26.01 -11.60
C LEU A 136 5.53 -24.95 -11.84
N LEU A 137 5.38 -24.50 -13.09
CA LEU A 137 4.32 -23.59 -13.50
C LEU A 137 2.94 -24.14 -13.17
N TRP A 138 2.65 -25.36 -13.60
CA TRP A 138 1.33 -25.95 -13.37
C TRP A 138 1.05 -26.19 -11.88
N LEU A 139 2.04 -26.68 -11.13
CA LEU A 139 1.92 -26.90 -9.70
C LEU A 139 1.66 -25.59 -8.94
N THR A 140 2.45 -24.56 -9.22
CA THR A 140 2.34 -23.25 -8.55
C THR A 140 1.09 -22.50 -8.97
N TYR A 141 0.74 -22.50 -10.25
CA TYR A 141 -0.47 -21.84 -10.74
C TYR A 141 -1.73 -22.50 -10.19
N ARG A 142 -1.83 -23.83 -10.21
CA ARG A 142 -2.99 -24.56 -9.68
C ARG A 142 -3.23 -24.31 -8.19
N LYS A 143 -2.16 -24.13 -7.42
CA LYS A 143 -2.24 -23.90 -5.96
C LYS A 143 -2.51 -22.44 -5.59
N THR A 144 -2.08 -21.50 -6.43
CA THR A 144 -2.10 -20.07 -6.11
C THR A 144 -3.19 -19.32 -6.88
N ALA A 145 -3.67 -19.92 -7.97
CA ALA A 145 -4.57 -19.30 -8.96
C ALA A 145 -4.07 -17.89 -9.35
N GLY A 146 -2.78 -17.78 -9.65
CA GLY A 146 -2.13 -16.53 -10.05
C GLY A 146 -2.00 -15.47 -8.96
N ASN A 147 -2.29 -15.78 -7.69
CA ASN A 147 -2.10 -14.83 -6.61
C ASN A 147 -0.59 -14.61 -6.34
N PRO A 148 -0.03 -13.40 -6.54
CA PRO A 148 1.41 -13.16 -6.41
C PRO A 148 1.97 -13.46 -5.01
N LEU A 149 1.20 -13.15 -3.95
CA LEU A 149 1.63 -13.40 -2.58
C LEU A 149 1.75 -14.91 -2.31
N TYR A 150 0.74 -15.68 -2.68
CA TYR A 150 0.77 -17.14 -2.49
C TYR A 150 1.80 -17.81 -3.40
N LEU A 151 2.00 -17.29 -4.61
CA LEU A 151 3.06 -17.73 -5.50
C LEU A 151 4.44 -17.55 -4.86
N LYS A 152 4.73 -16.35 -4.35
CA LYS A 152 5.99 -16.07 -3.63
C LYS A 152 6.18 -16.99 -2.42
N GLN A 153 5.15 -17.15 -1.59
CA GLN A 153 5.21 -18.02 -0.41
C GLN A 153 5.47 -19.48 -0.80
N MET A 154 4.79 -19.99 -1.82
CA MET A 154 4.97 -21.35 -2.30
C MET A 154 6.36 -21.58 -2.89
N LEU A 155 6.88 -20.64 -3.68
CA LEU A 155 8.25 -20.72 -4.21
C LEU A 155 9.28 -20.73 -3.08
N ASN A 156 9.12 -19.87 -2.07
CA ASN A 156 9.99 -19.87 -0.90
C ASN A 156 9.97 -21.21 -0.15
N LEU A 157 8.78 -21.81 0.04
CA LEU A 157 8.64 -23.12 0.68
C LEU A 157 9.33 -24.23 -0.13
N LEU A 158 9.20 -24.22 -1.45
CA LEU A 158 9.84 -25.19 -2.32
C LEU A 158 11.36 -25.06 -2.31
N LEU A 159 11.89 -23.83 -2.29
CA LEU A 159 13.31 -23.55 -2.18
C LEU A 159 13.88 -24.00 -0.82
N GLN A 160 13.21 -23.68 0.28
CA GLN A 160 13.63 -24.05 1.64
C GLN A 160 13.67 -25.58 1.83
N ASN A 161 12.70 -26.30 1.26
CA ASN A 161 12.59 -27.75 1.38
C ASN A 161 13.36 -28.52 0.29
N ARG A 162 14.20 -27.84 -0.52
CA ARG A 162 14.93 -28.44 -1.66
C ARG A 162 14.00 -29.15 -2.67
N GLY A 163 12.75 -28.72 -2.77
CA GLY A 163 11.77 -29.20 -3.74
C GLY A 163 11.98 -28.64 -5.15
N ILE A 164 12.84 -27.61 -5.29
CA ILE A 164 13.34 -27.11 -6.57
C ILE A 164 14.86 -27.08 -6.47
N TYR A 165 15.55 -27.70 -7.43
CA TYR A 165 16.98 -27.58 -7.61
C TYR A 165 17.24 -26.72 -8.84
N TYR A 166 18.01 -25.63 -8.67
CA TYR A 166 18.45 -24.79 -9.76
C TYR A 166 19.93 -24.44 -9.55
N PRO A 167 20.79 -24.60 -10.56
CA PRO A 167 22.22 -24.36 -10.45
C PRO A 167 22.53 -22.86 -10.52
N GLY A 168 22.21 -22.15 -9.45
CA GLY A 168 22.53 -20.74 -9.29
C GLY A 168 22.20 -20.33 -7.87
N GLN A 169 23.15 -20.46 -6.94
CA GLN A 169 22.97 -19.84 -5.64
C GLN A 169 22.75 -18.34 -5.87
N TRP A 170 21.54 -17.84 -5.58
CA TRP A 170 21.42 -16.50 -5.03
C TRP A 170 22.13 -16.56 -3.69
N ALA A 171 23.41 -16.18 -3.68
CA ALA A 171 24.02 -15.63 -2.48
C ALA A 171 23.19 -14.40 -2.15
N ALA A 172 22.16 -14.58 -1.33
CA ALA A 172 21.49 -13.47 -0.69
C ALA A 172 22.57 -12.76 0.12
N GLU A 173 23.12 -11.67 -0.42
CA GLU A 173 23.68 -10.62 0.39
C GLU A 173 22.58 -10.22 1.37
N ARG A 174 22.69 -10.76 2.59
CA ARG A 174 22.01 -10.28 3.79
C ARG A 174 22.51 -8.86 4.02
N ASN A 175 22.10 -7.85 3.24
CA ASN A 175 22.44 -6.44 3.50
C ASN A 175 21.66 -5.43 2.61
N CYS A 176 20.38 -5.65 2.35
CA CYS A 176 19.53 -4.61 1.76
C CYS A 176 18.20 -4.47 2.50
N LEU A 177 18.25 -4.43 3.84
CA LEU A 177 17.27 -3.76 4.71
C LEU A 177 18.01 -3.42 6.02
N SER A 178 18.75 -2.31 5.99
CA SER A 178 19.16 -1.54 7.16
C SER A 178 18.64 -0.13 6.99
#